data_AF-A0AAW7YRK1-F1
#
_entry.id   AF-A0AAW7YRK1-F1
#
_cell.length_a   1.000
_cell.length_b   1.000
_cell.length_c   1.000
_cell.angle_alpha   90.00
_cell.angle_beta   90.00
_cell.angle_gamma   90.00
#
_symmetry.space_group_name_H-M   'P 1'
#
loop_
_entity.id
_entity.type
_entity.pdbx_description
1 polymer ?
#
loop_
_entity_poly.entity_id
_entity_poly.type
_entity_poly.pdbx_seq_one_letter_code
_entity_poly.pdbx_strand_id
1 'polypeptide(L)'
;MTVIHTRKLRKSGNSNILTIPKEVIKALDVVEGQFIAFNVVNGRVVLEAVKTTDDNERDILSIANQISKQYDSAFKDLVNR
;
A
#
# COMPACT_ATOMS: atom_id res chain seq x y z
N MET A 1 7.58 -22.61 4.25
CA MET A 1 7.85 -21.16 4.40
C MET A 1 9.27 -20.95 3.88
N THR A 2 9.42 -20.31 2.72
CA THR A 2 10.73 -20.18 2.07
C THR A 2 11.40 -18.92 2.56
N VAL A 3 12.58 -19.02 3.16
CA VAL A 3 13.37 -17.86 3.57
C VAL A 3 14.04 -17.29 2.33
N ILE A 4 13.53 -16.18 1.83
CA ILE A 4 14.02 -15.58 0.57
C ILE A 4 15.30 -14.78 0.84
N HIS A 5 15.42 -14.08 1.98
CA HIS A 5 16.63 -13.35 2.38
C HIS A 5 16.80 -13.28 3.90
N THR A 6 18.04 -13.37 4.36
CA THR A 6 18.44 -13.06 5.74
C THR A 6 19.30 -11.80 5.78
N ARG A 7 19.15 -11.02 6.85
CA ARG A 7 19.88 -9.76 7.06
C ARG A 7 20.31 -9.67 8.52
N LYS A 8 21.53 -9.21 8.75
CA LYS A 8 22.09 -9.04 10.08
C LYS A 8 21.59 -7.73 10.67
N LEU A 9 21.03 -7.77 11.88
CA LEU A 9 20.72 -6.58 12.66
C LEU A 9 22.02 -5.88 13.06
N ARG A 10 22.10 -4.57 12.83
CA ARG A 10 23.28 -3.75 13.18
C ARG A 10 22.87 -2.63 14.11
N LYS A 11 23.79 -2.19 14.96
CA LYS A 11 23.61 -1.01 15.81
C LYS A 11 23.99 0.26 15.03
N SER A 12 23.18 1.30 15.14
CA SER A 12 23.44 2.64 14.62
C SER A 12 23.01 3.66 15.66
N GLY A 13 23.99 4.27 16.35
CA GLY A 13 23.73 5.12 17.50
C GLY A 13 22.97 4.37 18.61
N ASN A 14 21.81 4.90 18.99
CA ASN A 14 20.91 4.30 19.99
C ASN A 14 19.86 3.36 19.38
N SER A 15 19.91 3.11 18.08
CA SER A 15 18.91 2.32 17.36
C SER A 15 19.52 1.07 16.74
N ASN A 16 18.66 0.11 16.40
CA ASN A 16 19.03 -1.02 15.57
C ASN A 16 18.50 -0.82 14.15
N ILE A 17 19.31 -1.15 13.16
CA ILE A 17 19.01 -1.00 11.74
C ILE A 17 19.13 -2.34 11.02
N LEU A 18 18.24 -2.57 10.07
CA LEU A 18 18.28 -3.69 9.15
C LEU A 18 18.30 -3.15 7.72
N THR A 19 19.13 -3.73 6.86
CA THR A 19 19.10 -3.40 5.44
C THR A 19 18.01 -4.19 4.74
N ILE A 20 17.08 -3.50 4.07
CA ILE A 20 15.97 -4.14 3.34
C ILE A 20 16.44 -4.48 1.91
N PRO A 21 16.34 -5.75 1.45
CA PRO A 21 16.61 -6.12 0.06
C PRO A 21 15.70 -5.39 -0.94
N LYS A 22 16.18 -5.16 -2.16
CA LYS A 22 15.41 -4.46 -3.21
C LYS A 22 14.11 -5.20 -3.56
N GLU A 23 14.14 -6.52 -3.50
CA GLU A 23 13.00 -7.40 -3.76
C GLU A 23 11.89 -7.17 -2.74
N VAL A 24 12.25 -6.97 -1.47
CA VAL A 24 11.29 -6.69 -0.38
C VAL A 24 10.72 -5.28 -0.51
N ILE A 25 11.54 -4.29 -0.90
CA ILE A 25 11.07 -2.92 -1.18
C ILE A 25 10.03 -2.94 -2.31
N LYS A 26 10.31 -3.66 -3.40
CA LYS A 26 9.36 -3.83 -4.52
C LYS A 26 8.08 -4.54 -4.09
N ALA A 27 8.18 -5.57 -3.25
CA ALA A 27 7.01 -6.31 -2.77
C ALA A 27 6.13 -5.48 -1.83
N LEU A 28 6.74 -4.58 -1.04
CA LEU A 28 6.02 -3.65 -0.17
C LEU A 28 5.51 -2.41 -0.90
N ASP A 29 5.99 -2.15 -2.13
CA ASP A 29 5.67 -0.96 -2.92
C ASP A 29 5.92 0.35 -2.15
N VAL A 30 7.11 0.46 -1.54
CA VAL A 30 7.52 1.61 -0.72
C VAL A 30 8.67 2.37 -1.35
N VAL A 31 8.68 3.68 -1.13
CA VAL A 31 9.76 4.59 -1.54
C VAL A 31 10.52 5.15 -0.34
N GLU A 32 11.69 5.73 -0.58
CA GLU A 32 12.48 6.38 0.47
C GLU A 32 11.67 7.50 1.14
N GLY A 33 11.74 7.57 2.48
CA GLY A 33 10.99 8.54 3.29
C GLY A 33 9.58 8.10 3.68
N GLN A 34 9.06 6.99 3.14
CA GLN A 34 7.76 6.46 3.52
C GLN A 34 7.81 5.68 4.84
N PHE A 35 6.73 5.76 5.62
CA PHE A 35 6.60 4.97 6.85
C PHE A 35 6.24 3.51 6.56
N ILE A 36 6.85 2.61 7.33
CA ILE A 36 6.56 1.16 7.32
C ILE A 36 6.06 0.76 8.70
N ALA A 37 4.90 0.12 8.75
CA ALA A 37 4.33 -0.42 9.97
C ALA A 37 4.88 -1.82 10.25
N PHE A 38 5.11 -2.10 11.54
CA PHE A 38 5.51 -3.41 12.05
C PHE A 38 4.35 -3.97 12.88
N ASN A 39 3.57 -4.87 12.27
CA ASN A 39 2.38 -5.44 12.89
C ASN A 39 2.68 -6.86 13.41
N VAL A 40 2.05 -7.26 14.51
CA VAL A 40 2.17 -8.61 15.05
C VAL A 40 0.88 -9.37 14.77
N VAL A 41 0.95 -10.35 13.85
CA VAL A 41 -0.18 -11.20 13.48
C VAL A 41 0.22 -12.66 13.70
N ASN A 42 -0.55 -13.37 14.54
CA ASN A 42 -0.29 -14.78 14.86
C ASN A 42 1.15 -15.05 15.35
N GLY A 43 1.69 -14.15 16.19
CA GLY A 43 3.05 -14.25 16.74
C GLY A 43 4.16 -13.98 15.72
N ARG A 44 3.83 -13.51 14.51
CA ARG A 44 4.81 -13.13 13.47
C ARG A 44 4.78 -11.64 13.23
N VAL A 45 5.95 -11.06 13.02
CA VAL A 45 6.05 -9.65 12.59
C VAL A 45 5.80 -9.58 11.09
N VAL A 46 4.81 -8.78 10.70
CA VAL A 46 4.41 -8.48 9.33
C VAL A 46 4.76 -7.02 9.05
N LEU A 47 5.38 -6.77 7.91
CA LEU A 47 5.70 -5.42 7.44
C LEU A 47 4.60 -4.95 6.50
N GLU A 48 4.09 -3.75 6.71
CA GLU A 48 3.07 -3.14 5.86
C GLU A 48 3.46 -1.71 5.50
N ALA A 49 3.26 -1.34 4.24
CA ALA A 49 3.43 0.04 3.79
C ALA A 49 2.33 0.91 4.39
N VAL A 50 2.70 2.00 5.05
CA VAL A 50 1.73 3.00 5.48
C VAL A 50 1.42 3.88 4.29
N LYS A 51 0.23 3.71 3.71
CA LYS A 51 -0.30 4.65 2.71
C LYS A 51 -1.02 5.75 3.47
N THR A 52 -0.49 6.96 3.40
CA THR A 52 -1.20 8.15 3.90
C THR A 52 -2.46 8.36 3.07
N THR A 53 -3.54 8.74 3.73
CA THR A 53 -4.94 8.71 3.27
C THR A 53 -5.26 9.45 1.97
N ASP A 54 -4.36 10.30 1.46
CA ASP A 54 -4.54 11.00 0.17
C ASP A 54 -4.73 10.02 -1.00
N ASP A 55 -4.13 8.84 -0.97
CA ASP A 55 -4.30 7.83 -2.02
C ASP A 55 -5.63 7.07 -1.92
N ASN A 56 -6.16 6.88 -0.71
CA ASN A 56 -7.45 6.21 -0.50
C ASN A 56 -8.64 7.11 -0.87
N GLU A 57 -8.54 8.42 -0.62
CA GLU A 57 -9.57 9.38 -1.03
C GLU A 57 -9.68 9.48 -2.56
N ARG A 58 -8.53 9.46 -3.27
CA ARG A 58 -8.49 9.43 -4.74
C ARG A 58 -9.17 8.20 -5.30
N ASP A 59 -9.00 7.04 -4.68
CA ASP A 59 -9.57 5.78 -5.15
C ASP A 59 -11.10 5.76 -4.98
N ILE A 60 -11.61 6.24 -3.83
CA ILE A 60 -13.05 6.36 -3.58
C ILE A 60 -13.70 7.38 -4.53
N LEU A 61 -13.07 8.54 -4.73
CA LEU A 61 -13.56 9.56 -5.67
C LEU A 61 -13.57 9.06 -7.12
N SER A 62 -12.57 8.26 -7.50
CA SER A 62 -12.50 7.63 -8.83
C SER A 62 -13.66 6.66 -9.05
N ILE A 63 -13.94 5.78 -8.07
CA ILE A 63 -15.05 4.83 -8.11
C ILE A 63 -16.40 5.57 -8.18
N ALA A 64 -16.59 6.60 -7.34
CA ALA A 64 -17.81 7.39 -7.34
C ALA A 64 -18.05 8.10 -8.69
N ASN A 65 -16.99 8.63 -9.30
CA ASN A 65 -17.05 9.24 -10.62
C ASN A 65 -17.38 8.24 -11.73
N GLN A 66 -16.84 7.02 -11.68
CA GLN A 66 -17.19 5.97 -12.64
C GLN A 66 -18.67 5.58 -12.53
N ILE A 67 -19.17 5.38 -11.31
CA ILE A 67 -20.57 5.05 -11.06
C ILE A 67 -21.48 6.18 -11.57
N SER A 68 -21.17 7.43 -11.23
CA SER A 68 -21.94 8.61 -11.66
C SER A 68 -22.01 8.71 -13.20
N LYS A 69 -20.88 8.51 -13.90
CA LYS A 69 -20.84 8.48 -15.37
C LYS A 69 -21.67 7.35 -15.97
N GLN A 70 -21.63 6.17 -15.37
CA GLN A 70 -22.41 5.01 -15.84
C GLN A 70 -23.92 5.23 -15.70
N TYR A 71 -24.35 5.86 -14.60
CA TYR A 71 -25.75 6.25 -14.44
C TYR A 71 -26.14 7.36 -15.43
N ASP A 72 -25.32 8.39 -15.59
CA ASP A 72 -25.58 9.49 -16.53
C ASP A 72 -25.70 9.00 -17.98
N SER A 73 -24.87 8.05 -18.41
CA SER A 73 -25.00 7.43 -19.73
C SER A 73 -26.28 6.61 -19.87
N ALA A 74 -26.65 5.83 -18.84
CA ALA A 74 -27.87 5.03 -18.86
C ALA A 74 -29.14 5.91 -18.92
N PHE A 75 -29.16 7.03 -18.20
CA PHE A 75 -30.27 7.98 -18.26
C PHE A 75 -30.36 8.70 -19.61
N LYS A 76 -29.22 9.06 -20.22
CA LYS A 76 -29.20 9.65 -21.58
C LYS A 76 -29.70 8.68 -22.65
N ASP A 77 -29.36 7.40 -22.54
CA ASP A 77 -29.86 6.36 -23.45
C ASP A 77 -31.37 6.11 -23.32
N LEU A 78 -31.94 6.34 -22.14
CA LEU A 78 -33.38 6.24 -21.90
C LEU A 78 -34.17 7.45 -22.44
N VAL A 79 -33.57 8.64 -22.47
CA VAL A 79 -34.21 9.88 -22.93
C VAL A 79 -34.16 10.04 -24.45
N ASN A 80 -33.19 9.41 -25.12
CA ASN A 80 -33.06 9.43 -26.59
C ASN A 80 -33.80 8.28 -27.30
N ARG A 81 -34.76 7.64 -26.62
CA ARG A 81 -35.74 6.71 -27.20
C ARG A 81 -37.09 7.40 -27.37
#